data_AF-A0A661N464-F1
#
_entry.id   AF-A0A661N464-F1
#
_cell.length_a   1.000
_cell.length_b   1.000
_cell.length_c   1.000
_cell.angle_alpha   90.00
_cell.angle_beta   90.00
_cell.angle_gamma   90.00
#
_symmetry.space_group_name_H-M   'P 1'
#
loop_
_entity.id
_entity.type
_entity.pdbx_description
1 polymer ?
#
loop_
_entity_poly.entity_id
_entity_poly.type
_entity_poly.pdbx_seq_one_letter_code
_entity_poly.pdbx_strand_id
1 'polypeptide(L)'
;MTWRAVLILWCVAGLACAAQQTPGTFDSFFASPAADLAREHAPDLYEQARTAWTAAEGAQRHKDGAAADDQRTEARLWLTAAVAEAERVQLDRRRAELQREEERWAKQLARDQQASAVVARDISRYEARAVALDEAERLSALSERPTLNDATLDAILTRVRLNLALAEALGASDEQLQPLRERAEVTARRRPHSAKAAEALLWKTEALIGQMRAQWPEPRPGASIELVETALATGFAADRMGSGVLIRSERFFTSNGNVSNATVKRFHGLLAAFPHGPVACQVAVPELPGRVWAHRVARLVERLRRMDDPGRVSTGMVVTRSLSAGAVQCTFAAYRGL
;
A
#
# COMPACT_ATOMS: atom_id res chain seq x y z
N MET A 1 -47.55 10.54 -15.16
CA MET A 1 -48.62 10.61 -14.14
C MET A 1 -49.62 9.45 -14.26
N THR A 2 -49.17 8.19 -14.44
CA THR A 2 -50.11 7.03 -14.59
C THR A 2 -49.55 5.69 -14.07
N TRP A 3 -48.45 5.70 -13.30
CA TRP A 3 -47.81 4.46 -12.79
C TRP A 3 -47.93 4.26 -11.26
N ARG A 4 -48.65 5.14 -10.57
CA ARG A 4 -48.90 5.05 -9.12
C ARG A 4 -50.27 4.44 -8.76
N ALA A 5 -51.16 4.25 -9.74
CA ALA A 5 -52.49 3.69 -9.52
C ALA A 5 -52.54 2.15 -9.59
N VAL A 6 -51.54 1.50 -10.19
CA VAL A 6 -51.54 0.04 -10.39
C VAL A 6 -51.02 -0.73 -9.15
N LEU A 7 -50.23 -0.09 -8.29
CA LEU A 7 -49.63 -0.75 -7.10
C LEU A 7 -50.53 -0.75 -5.85
N ILE A 8 -51.58 0.07 -5.81
CA ILE A 8 -52.50 0.12 -4.66
C ILE A 8 -53.63 -0.93 -4.80
N LEU A 9 -53.92 -1.40 -6.01
CA LEU A 9 -54.95 -2.42 -6.23
C LEU A 9 -54.52 -3.84 -5.80
N TRP A 10 -53.21 -4.10 -5.67
CA TRP A 10 -52.68 -5.38 -5.20
C TRP A 10 -52.60 -5.50 -3.67
N CYS A 11 -52.72 -4.38 -2.94
CA CYS A 11 -52.70 -4.41 -1.47
C CYS A 11 -54.08 -4.69 -0.83
N VAL A 12 -55.17 -4.66 -1.61
CA VAL A 12 -56.54 -4.86 -1.07
C VAL A 12 -57.12 -6.23 -1.44
N ALA A 13 -56.50 -6.97 -2.37
CA ALA A 13 -56.95 -8.32 -2.76
C ALA A 13 -56.50 -9.44 -1.81
N GLY A 14 -55.70 -9.14 -0.77
CA GLY A 14 -55.16 -10.12 0.18
C GLY A 14 -55.94 -10.32 1.48
N LEU A 15 -57.10 -9.66 1.66
CA LEU A 15 -57.80 -9.61 2.95
C LEU A 15 -59.15 -10.34 3.00
N ALA A 16 -59.54 -11.08 1.95
CA ALA A 16 -60.77 -11.85 1.97
C ALA A 16 -60.63 -13.17 1.22
N CYS A 17 -59.95 -14.13 1.84
CA CYS A 17 -60.17 -15.55 1.56
C CYS A 17 -60.03 -16.30 2.87
N ALA A 18 -61.14 -16.40 3.61
CA ALA A 18 -61.32 -17.41 4.63
C ALA A 18 -61.38 -18.77 3.93
N ALA A 19 -60.22 -19.25 3.47
CA ALA A 19 -60.06 -20.62 3.07
C ALA A 19 -60.23 -21.46 4.34
N GLN A 20 -61.34 -22.19 4.42
CA GLN A 20 -61.49 -23.32 5.33
C GLN A 20 -60.40 -24.35 4.98
N GLN A 21 -59.21 -24.12 5.51
CA GLN A 21 -58.15 -25.10 5.53
C GLN A 21 -58.57 -26.18 6.51
N THR A 22 -58.64 -27.41 6.01
CA THR A 22 -58.65 -28.64 6.80
C THR A 22 -57.65 -28.49 7.96
N PRO A 23 -57.99 -28.90 9.19
CA PRO A 23 -57.07 -28.78 10.31
C PRO A 23 -55.85 -29.65 10.01
N GLY A 24 -54.76 -28.99 9.61
CA GLY A 24 -53.47 -29.63 9.41
C GLY A 24 -53.06 -30.31 10.71
N THR A 25 -52.47 -31.50 10.61
CA THR A 25 -51.84 -32.15 11.75
C THR A 25 -50.62 -31.34 12.19
N PHE A 26 -50.22 -31.46 13.47
CA PHE A 26 -49.04 -30.81 14.03
C PHE A 26 -47.82 -30.89 13.10
N ASP A 27 -47.54 -32.09 12.57
CA ASP A 27 -46.42 -32.34 11.68
C ASP A 27 -46.49 -31.53 10.38
N SER A 28 -47.68 -31.36 9.80
CA SER A 28 -47.83 -30.56 8.57
C SER A 28 -47.67 -29.06 8.81
N PHE A 29 -47.95 -28.59 10.04
CA PHE A 29 -47.93 -27.17 10.39
C PHE A 29 -46.51 -26.67 10.72
N PHE A 30 -45.69 -27.52 11.35
CA PHE A 30 -44.31 -27.19 11.72
C PHE A 30 -43.24 -27.72 10.75
N ALA A 31 -43.57 -28.54 9.75
CA ALA A 31 -42.60 -29.09 8.78
C ALA A 31 -42.34 -28.20 7.55
N SER A 32 -42.57 -26.89 7.66
CA SER A 32 -42.28 -25.96 6.55
C SER A 32 -40.87 -25.38 6.65
N PRO A 33 -40.21 -25.05 5.52
CA PRO A 33 -38.91 -24.36 5.54
C PRO A 33 -38.93 -23.04 6.32
N ALA A 34 -40.08 -22.35 6.32
CA ALA A 34 -40.27 -21.13 7.10
C ALA A 34 -40.31 -21.41 8.62
N ALA A 35 -40.93 -22.53 9.03
CA ALA A 35 -40.93 -22.96 10.41
C ALA A 35 -39.53 -23.39 10.88
N ASP A 36 -38.71 -24.00 10.02
CA ASP A 36 -37.30 -24.28 10.31
C ASP A 36 -36.49 -22.99 10.51
N LEU A 37 -36.72 -22.00 9.64
CA LEU A 37 -36.11 -20.66 9.74
C LEU A 37 -36.49 -19.96 11.06
N ALA A 38 -37.78 -20.02 11.41
CA ALA A 38 -38.32 -19.51 12.66
C ALA A 38 -37.69 -20.19 13.88
N ARG A 39 -37.52 -21.52 13.82
CA ARG A 39 -36.87 -22.29 14.88
C ARG A 39 -35.40 -21.89 15.08
N GLU A 40 -34.69 -21.58 14.01
CA GLU A 40 -33.26 -21.21 14.08
C GLU A 40 -33.04 -19.76 14.53
N HIS A 41 -33.90 -18.82 14.12
CA HIS A 41 -33.64 -17.39 14.30
C HIS A 41 -34.62 -16.67 15.23
N ALA A 42 -35.75 -17.27 15.56
CA ALA A 42 -36.71 -16.77 16.53
C ALA A 42 -37.24 -17.91 17.45
N PRO A 43 -36.36 -18.63 18.17
CA PRO A 43 -36.72 -19.86 18.89
C PRO A 43 -37.78 -19.63 19.98
N ASP A 44 -37.76 -18.47 20.64
CA ASP A 44 -38.70 -18.16 21.72
C ASP A 44 -40.15 -18.06 21.20
N LEU A 45 -40.35 -17.41 20.05
CA LEU A 45 -41.66 -17.26 19.40
C LEU A 45 -42.12 -18.59 18.78
N TYR A 46 -41.18 -19.38 18.25
CA TYR A 46 -41.45 -20.72 17.74
C TYR A 46 -41.95 -21.66 18.86
N GLU A 47 -41.34 -21.62 20.05
CA GLU A 47 -41.77 -22.42 21.20
C GLU A 47 -43.13 -21.95 21.76
N GLN A 48 -43.46 -20.66 21.68
CA GLN A 48 -44.81 -20.16 22.00
C GLN A 48 -45.87 -20.72 21.04
N ALA A 49 -45.58 -20.76 19.73
CA ALA A 49 -46.45 -21.37 18.74
C ALA A 49 -46.68 -22.86 19.01
N ARG A 50 -45.60 -23.58 19.35
CA ARG A 50 -45.65 -25.00 19.70
C ARG A 50 -46.47 -25.25 20.96
N THR A 51 -46.30 -24.41 21.98
CA THR A 51 -47.05 -24.51 23.25
C THR A 51 -48.55 -24.31 23.02
N ALA A 52 -48.95 -23.26 22.29
CA ALA A 52 -50.35 -23.01 21.93
C ALA A 52 -50.95 -24.17 21.11
N TRP A 53 -50.18 -24.76 20.20
CA TRP A 53 -50.63 -25.93 19.46
C TRP A 53 -50.85 -27.16 20.35
N THR A 54 -49.95 -27.43 21.30
CA THR A 54 -50.13 -28.53 22.26
C THR A 54 -51.34 -28.31 23.17
N ALA A 55 -51.64 -27.06 23.53
CA ALA A 55 -52.85 -26.70 24.28
C ALA A 55 -54.12 -26.92 23.45
N ALA A 56 -54.10 -26.63 22.15
CA ALA A 56 -55.20 -26.92 21.23
C ALA A 56 -55.50 -28.42 21.14
N GLU A 57 -54.47 -29.27 21.08
CA GLU A 57 -54.66 -30.73 21.12
C GLU A 57 -55.24 -31.19 22.45
N GLY A 58 -54.84 -30.58 23.57
CA GLY A 58 -55.41 -30.83 24.89
C GLY A 58 -56.91 -30.52 24.93
N ALA A 59 -57.30 -29.32 24.49
CA ALA A 59 -58.69 -28.88 24.42
C ALA A 59 -59.55 -29.80 23.53
N GLN A 60 -59.00 -30.22 22.38
CA GLN A 60 -59.66 -31.18 21.48
C GLN A 60 -59.93 -32.53 22.16
N ARG A 61 -58.98 -33.05 22.95
CA ARG A 61 -59.14 -34.31 23.71
C ARG A 61 -60.22 -34.19 24.79
N HIS A 62 -60.37 -33.01 25.39
CA HIS A 62 -61.42 -32.70 26.35
C HIS A 62 -62.79 -32.36 25.71
N LYS A 63 -62.90 -32.45 24.37
CA LYS A 63 -64.10 -32.12 23.58
C LYS A 63 -64.54 -30.65 23.71
N ASP A 64 -63.61 -29.76 24.07
CA ASP A 64 -63.83 -28.32 24.02
C ASP A 64 -63.38 -27.78 22.66
N GLY A 65 -64.32 -27.75 21.70
CA GLY A 65 -64.03 -27.32 20.33
C GLY A 65 -63.71 -25.84 20.21
N ALA A 66 -64.34 -24.99 21.02
CA ALA A 66 -64.12 -23.54 20.98
C ALA A 66 -62.71 -23.20 21.47
N ALA A 67 -62.30 -23.75 22.62
CA ALA A 67 -60.95 -23.57 23.13
C ALA A 67 -59.88 -24.16 22.19
N ALA A 68 -60.16 -25.27 21.51
CA ALA A 68 -59.24 -25.85 20.53
C ALA A 68 -59.00 -24.93 19.32
N ASP A 69 -60.05 -24.27 18.82
CA ASP A 69 -59.95 -23.36 17.67
C ASP A 69 -59.27 -22.03 18.03
N ASP A 70 -59.52 -21.50 19.24
CA ASP A 70 -58.83 -20.33 19.77
C ASP A 70 -57.32 -20.60 19.90
N GLN A 71 -56.94 -21.74 20.49
CA GLN A 71 -55.55 -22.14 20.66
C GLN A 71 -54.84 -22.45 19.33
N ARG A 72 -55.56 -23.00 18.33
CA ARG A 72 -55.01 -23.15 16.96
C ARG A 72 -54.76 -21.79 16.31
N THR A 73 -55.65 -20.83 16.52
CA THR A 73 -55.48 -19.47 15.98
C THR A 73 -54.29 -18.79 16.64
N GLU A 74 -54.15 -18.92 17.95
CA GLU A 74 -53.01 -18.42 18.70
C GLU A 74 -51.69 -19.03 18.21
N ALA A 75 -51.63 -20.34 18.01
CA ALA A 75 -50.46 -21.02 17.44
C ALA A 75 -50.09 -20.49 16.04
N ARG A 76 -51.09 -20.20 15.19
CA ARG A 76 -50.87 -19.60 13.86
C ARG A 76 -50.28 -18.20 13.93
N LEU A 77 -50.77 -17.37 14.84
CA LEU A 77 -50.26 -16.01 15.03
C LEU A 77 -48.82 -16.04 15.54
N TRP A 78 -48.51 -16.90 16.52
CA TRP A 78 -47.15 -17.04 17.04
C TRP A 78 -46.17 -17.55 16.00
N LEU A 79 -46.54 -18.57 15.20
CA LEU A 79 -45.66 -19.07 14.15
C LEU A 79 -45.40 -18.00 13.07
N THR A 80 -46.43 -17.24 12.70
CA THR A 80 -46.30 -16.15 11.73
C THR A 80 -45.38 -15.05 12.25
N ALA A 81 -45.50 -14.68 13.53
CA ALA A 81 -44.61 -13.73 14.17
C ALA A 81 -43.15 -14.26 14.23
N ALA A 82 -42.97 -15.55 14.53
CA ALA A 82 -41.66 -16.18 14.56
C ALA A 82 -40.98 -16.17 13.17
N VAL A 83 -41.73 -16.46 12.10
CA VAL A 83 -41.23 -16.40 10.72
C VAL A 83 -40.80 -14.96 10.36
N ALA A 84 -41.64 -13.98 10.63
CA ALA A 84 -41.33 -12.58 10.33
C ALA A 84 -40.10 -12.08 11.09
N GLU A 85 -39.95 -12.46 12.36
CA GLU A 85 -38.79 -12.11 13.17
C GLU A 85 -37.52 -12.80 12.66
N ALA A 86 -37.61 -14.08 12.27
CA ALA A 86 -36.50 -14.81 11.68
C ALA A 86 -36.01 -14.18 10.37
N GLU A 87 -36.92 -13.76 9.49
CA GLU A 87 -36.58 -13.02 8.27
C GLU A 87 -35.90 -11.69 8.58
N ARG A 88 -36.41 -10.95 9.58
CA ARG A 88 -35.79 -9.70 10.04
C ARG A 88 -34.36 -9.93 10.52
N VAL A 89 -34.14 -10.94 11.35
CA VAL A 89 -32.80 -11.29 11.87
C VAL A 89 -31.84 -11.65 10.74
N GLN A 90 -32.29 -12.41 9.73
CA GLN A 90 -31.46 -12.73 8.57
C GLN A 90 -31.09 -11.49 7.75
N LEU A 91 -32.06 -10.61 7.50
CA LEU A 91 -31.82 -9.35 6.79
C LEU A 91 -30.83 -8.45 7.55
N ASP A 92 -30.96 -8.35 8.88
CA ASP A 92 -30.07 -7.55 9.70
C ASP A 92 -28.65 -8.13 9.74
N ARG A 93 -28.50 -9.47 9.80
CA ARG A 93 -27.19 -10.13 9.66
C ARG A 93 -26.57 -9.84 8.29
N ARG A 94 -27.36 -9.95 7.22
CA ARG A 94 -26.86 -9.71 5.86
C ARG A 94 -26.45 -8.25 5.64
N ARG A 95 -27.22 -7.31 6.20
CA ARG A 95 -26.84 -5.88 6.21
C ARG A 95 -25.53 -5.64 6.94
N ALA A 96 -25.34 -6.26 8.11
CA ALA A 96 -24.10 -6.13 8.87
C ALA A 96 -22.88 -6.71 8.14
N GLU A 97 -23.05 -7.83 7.42
CA GLU A 97 -22.00 -8.41 6.56
C GLU A 97 -21.62 -7.46 5.42
N LEU A 98 -22.62 -6.96 4.70
CA LEU A 98 -22.42 -6.01 3.59
C LEU A 98 -21.74 -4.73 4.07
N GLN A 99 -22.15 -4.19 5.22
CA GLN A 99 -21.53 -2.98 5.78
C GLN A 99 -20.05 -3.20 6.14
N ARG A 100 -19.68 -4.38 6.66
CA ARG A 100 -18.26 -4.73 6.89
C ARG A 100 -17.48 -4.89 5.58
N GLU A 101 -18.11 -5.37 4.52
CA GLU A 101 -17.50 -5.43 3.18
C GLU A 101 -17.28 -4.03 2.61
N GLU A 102 -18.29 -3.16 2.67
CA GLU A 102 -18.21 -1.76 2.26
C GLU A 102 -17.10 -1.01 3.01
N GLU A 103 -17.00 -1.18 4.34
CA GLU A 103 -15.92 -0.58 5.12
C GLU A 103 -14.52 -1.08 4.70
N ARG A 104 -14.40 -2.37 4.36
CA ARG A 104 -13.13 -2.94 3.86
C ARG A 104 -12.77 -2.33 2.51
N TRP A 105 -13.73 -2.26 1.58
CA TRP A 105 -13.52 -1.67 0.26
C TRP A 105 -13.25 -0.17 0.33
N ALA A 106 -13.94 0.58 1.20
CA ALA A 106 -13.70 2.00 1.42
C ALA A 106 -12.29 2.27 1.97
N LYS A 107 -11.83 1.46 2.93
CA LYS A 107 -10.45 1.54 3.43
C LYS A 107 -9.42 1.23 2.36
N GLN A 108 -9.69 0.24 1.50
CA GLN A 108 -8.81 -0.09 0.38
C GLN A 108 -8.77 1.05 -0.66
N LEU A 109 -9.93 1.57 -1.05
CA LEU A 109 -10.04 2.69 -1.99
C LEU A 109 -9.33 3.94 -1.46
N ALA A 110 -9.47 4.27 -0.18
CA ALA A 110 -8.77 5.41 0.43
C ALA A 110 -7.24 5.24 0.36
N ARG A 111 -6.73 4.03 0.59
CA ARG A 111 -5.30 3.72 0.45
C ARG A 111 -4.84 3.86 -1.00
N ASP A 112 -5.62 3.37 -1.96
CA ASP A 112 -5.28 3.43 -3.37
C ASP A 112 -5.33 4.87 -3.90
N GLN A 113 -6.31 5.68 -3.46
CA GLN A 113 -6.38 7.11 -3.75
C GLN A 113 -5.20 7.87 -3.15
N GLN A 114 -4.82 7.59 -1.90
CA GLN A 114 -3.66 8.19 -1.27
C GLN A 114 -2.37 7.82 -2.02
N ALA A 115 -2.21 6.55 -2.42
CA ALA A 115 -1.10 6.12 -3.25
C ALA A 115 -1.09 6.85 -4.59
N SER A 116 -2.23 6.96 -5.28
CA SER A 116 -2.35 7.66 -6.56
C SER A 116 -2.02 9.16 -6.46
N ALA A 117 -2.52 9.86 -5.45
CA ALA A 117 -2.24 11.28 -5.24
C ALA A 117 -0.74 11.55 -5.01
N VAL A 118 -0.08 10.62 -4.34
CA VAL A 118 1.35 10.65 -4.04
C VAL A 118 2.20 10.43 -5.31
N VAL A 119 1.72 9.62 -6.26
CA VAL A 119 2.30 9.47 -7.62
C VAL A 119 2.07 10.73 -8.45
N ALA A 120 0.85 11.25 -8.47
CA ALA A 120 0.52 12.47 -9.22
C ALA A 120 1.39 13.66 -8.78
N ARG A 121 1.62 13.81 -7.46
CA ARG A 121 2.52 14.83 -6.92
C ARG A 121 3.97 14.66 -7.37
N ASP A 122 4.46 13.43 -7.47
CA ASP A 122 5.81 13.16 -7.94
C ASP A 122 5.95 13.49 -9.43
N ILE A 123 4.98 13.10 -10.26
CA ILE A 123 4.93 13.47 -11.68
C ILE A 123 4.97 14.99 -11.83
N SER A 124 4.11 15.73 -11.13
CA SER A 124 4.10 17.19 -11.19
C SER A 124 5.41 17.81 -10.71
N ARG A 125 6.07 17.22 -9.70
CA ARG A 125 7.39 17.69 -9.24
C ARG A 125 8.47 17.48 -10.31
N TYR A 126 8.45 16.35 -11.01
CA TYR A 126 9.38 16.05 -12.09
C TYR A 126 9.15 16.98 -13.29
N GLU A 127 7.91 17.18 -13.69
CA GLU A 127 7.54 18.11 -14.76
C GLU A 127 7.93 19.56 -14.41
N ALA A 128 7.61 20.03 -13.20
CA ALA A 128 7.98 21.36 -12.75
C ALA A 128 9.50 21.57 -12.73
N ARG A 129 10.26 20.55 -12.34
CA ARG A 129 11.72 20.61 -12.38
C ARG A 129 12.23 20.70 -13.82
N ALA A 130 11.71 19.88 -14.73
CA ALA A 130 12.11 19.90 -16.13
C ALA A 130 11.81 21.27 -16.77
N VAL A 131 10.63 21.84 -16.52
CA VAL A 131 10.25 23.18 -17.01
C VAL A 131 11.14 24.28 -16.43
N ALA A 132 11.40 24.24 -15.11
CA ALA A 132 12.27 25.24 -14.48
C ALA A 132 13.69 25.24 -15.04
N LEU A 133 14.20 24.06 -15.41
CA LEU A 133 15.51 23.92 -16.03
C LEU A 133 15.51 24.38 -17.48
N ASP A 134 14.48 24.04 -18.27
CA ASP A 134 14.38 24.50 -19.66
C ASP A 134 14.27 26.03 -19.74
N GLU A 135 13.50 26.65 -18.84
CA GLU A 135 13.39 28.11 -18.76
C GLU A 135 14.68 28.75 -18.23
N ALA A 136 15.36 28.13 -17.26
CA ALA A 136 16.69 28.56 -16.84
C ALA A 136 17.71 28.48 -17.99
N GLU A 137 17.65 27.44 -18.82
CA GLU A 137 18.48 27.32 -20.02
C GLU A 137 18.17 28.41 -21.05
N ARG A 138 16.89 28.69 -21.28
CA ARG A 138 16.44 29.75 -22.19
C ARG A 138 16.94 31.13 -21.75
N LEU A 139 16.77 31.47 -20.48
CA LEU A 139 17.22 32.75 -19.90
C LEU A 139 18.74 32.88 -19.90
N SER A 140 19.44 31.76 -19.73
CA SER A 140 20.89 31.75 -19.66
C SER A 140 21.53 31.78 -21.06
N ALA A 141 20.90 31.17 -22.07
CA ALA A 141 21.27 31.31 -23.48
C ALA A 141 21.18 32.77 -23.97
N LEU A 142 20.30 33.57 -23.36
CA LEU A 142 20.17 35.01 -23.62
C LEU A 142 21.21 35.87 -22.89
N SER A 143 21.94 35.32 -21.90
CA SER A 143 22.85 36.11 -21.05
C SER A 143 24.31 35.68 -21.06
N GLU A 144 24.72 34.72 -21.91
CA GLU A 144 26.05 34.08 -21.95
C GLU A 144 26.51 33.50 -20.59
N ARG A 145 25.65 33.49 -19.58
CA ARG A 145 25.94 32.90 -18.27
C ARG A 145 25.77 31.38 -18.35
N PRO A 146 26.50 30.62 -17.53
CA PRO A 146 26.28 29.19 -17.41
C PRO A 146 24.90 28.93 -16.80
N THR A 147 24.13 28.02 -17.43
CA THR A 147 22.75 27.69 -17.01
C THR A 147 22.75 26.77 -15.79
N LEU A 148 23.88 26.09 -15.58
CA LEU A 148 24.11 25.09 -14.55
C LEU A 148 25.29 25.56 -13.68
N ASN A 149 25.05 25.75 -12.38
CA ASN A 149 26.16 25.95 -11.45
C ASN A 149 26.88 24.61 -11.17
N ASP A 150 28.16 24.68 -10.80
CA ASP A 150 28.99 23.48 -10.55
C ASP A 150 28.39 22.55 -9.48
N ALA A 151 27.72 23.12 -8.46
CA ALA A 151 27.08 22.35 -7.41
C ALA A 151 25.92 21.48 -7.92
N THR A 152 25.11 21.99 -8.86
CA THR A 152 24.01 21.24 -9.47
C THR A 152 24.55 20.14 -10.38
N LEU A 153 25.60 20.43 -11.15
CA LEU A 153 26.27 19.42 -11.97
C LEU A 153 26.85 18.29 -11.11
N ASP A 154 27.55 18.63 -10.02
CA ASP A 154 28.11 17.65 -9.09
C ASP A 154 27.01 16.81 -8.43
N ALA A 155 25.87 17.40 -8.08
CA ALA A 155 24.72 16.67 -7.54
C ALA A 155 24.14 15.68 -8.56
N ILE A 156 23.96 16.08 -9.83
CA ILE A 156 23.46 15.20 -10.89
C ILE A 156 24.45 14.05 -11.13
N LEU A 157 25.76 14.34 -11.25
CA LEU A 157 26.78 13.33 -11.49
C LEU A 157 26.96 12.38 -10.30
N THR A 158 26.82 12.87 -9.07
CA THR A 158 26.78 12.02 -7.86
C THR A 158 25.61 11.04 -7.96
N ARG A 159 24.43 11.52 -8.38
CA ARG A 159 23.26 10.65 -8.57
C ARG A 159 23.45 9.64 -9.70
N VAL A 160 24.01 10.05 -10.83
CA VAL A 160 24.35 9.14 -11.95
C VAL A 160 25.25 8.00 -11.46
N ARG A 161 26.31 8.32 -10.71
CA ARG A 161 27.21 7.29 -10.14
C ARG A 161 26.47 6.35 -9.19
N LEU A 162 25.58 6.90 -8.35
CA LEU A 162 24.76 6.10 -7.44
C LEU A 162 23.82 5.16 -8.19
N ASN A 163 23.21 5.64 -9.27
CA ASN A 163 22.37 4.83 -10.14
C ASN A 163 23.18 3.72 -10.85
N LEU A 164 24.39 4.01 -11.32
CA LEU A 164 25.26 2.99 -11.93
C LEU A 164 25.65 1.91 -10.92
N ALA A 165 26.01 2.29 -9.69
CA ALA A 165 26.29 1.33 -8.61
C ALA A 165 25.05 0.49 -8.23
N LEU A 166 23.85 1.06 -8.35
CA LEU A 166 22.59 0.34 -8.15
C LEU A 166 22.30 -0.64 -9.29
N ALA A 167 22.50 -0.22 -10.54
CA ALA A 167 22.35 -1.09 -11.70
C ALA A 167 23.32 -2.28 -11.65
N GLU A 168 24.57 -2.03 -11.25
CA GLU A 168 25.56 -3.08 -10.99
C GLU A 168 25.11 -4.05 -9.89
N ALA A 169 24.61 -3.53 -8.76
CA ALA A 169 24.08 -4.36 -7.67
C ALA A 169 22.82 -5.15 -8.08
N LEU A 170 22.08 -4.68 -9.09
CA LEU A 170 20.95 -5.37 -9.70
C LEU A 170 21.36 -6.40 -10.77
N GLY A 171 22.64 -6.50 -11.10
CA GLY A 171 23.18 -7.48 -12.05
C GLY A 171 23.36 -6.97 -13.48
N ALA A 172 23.39 -5.66 -13.71
CA ALA A 172 23.72 -5.10 -15.03
C ALA A 172 25.14 -5.52 -15.46
N SER A 173 25.30 -5.87 -16.74
CA SER A 173 26.60 -6.29 -17.28
C SER A 173 27.54 -5.09 -17.49
N ASP A 174 28.84 -5.35 -17.52
CA ASP A 174 29.83 -4.31 -17.81
C ASP A 174 29.61 -3.68 -19.21
N GLU A 175 29.12 -4.43 -20.18
CA GLU A 175 28.77 -3.90 -21.51
C GLU A 175 27.67 -2.83 -21.44
N GLN A 176 26.71 -2.98 -20.52
CA GLN A 176 25.64 -1.99 -20.30
C GLN A 176 26.13 -0.78 -19.49
N LEU A 177 27.04 -1.00 -18.53
CA LEU A 177 27.50 0.03 -17.59
C LEU A 177 28.62 0.90 -18.16
N GLN A 178 29.57 0.31 -18.88
CA GLN A 178 30.80 0.97 -19.34
C GLN A 178 30.53 2.22 -20.20
N PRO A 179 29.63 2.20 -21.20
CA PRO A 179 29.33 3.39 -22.00
C PRO A 179 28.74 4.54 -21.17
N LEU A 180 28.01 4.22 -20.09
CA LEU A 180 27.42 5.22 -19.21
C LEU A 180 28.46 5.77 -18.21
N ARG A 181 29.36 4.91 -17.70
CA ARG A 181 30.51 5.31 -16.87
C ARG A 181 31.42 6.28 -17.62
N GLU A 182 31.79 5.95 -18.85
CA GLU A 182 32.64 6.80 -19.70
C GLU A 182 31.99 8.15 -19.99
N ARG A 183 30.69 8.17 -20.33
CA ARG A 183 29.96 9.42 -20.53
C ARG A 183 29.88 10.25 -19.26
N ALA A 184 29.69 9.63 -18.08
CA ALA A 184 29.73 10.34 -16.80
C ALA A 184 31.08 11.00 -16.55
N GLU A 185 32.18 10.30 -16.83
CA GLU A 185 33.54 10.85 -16.72
C GLU A 185 33.79 12.00 -17.70
N VAL A 186 33.39 11.84 -18.96
CA VAL A 186 33.54 12.90 -19.97
C VAL A 186 32.75 14.14 -19.55
N THR A 187 31.51 13.99 -19.08
CA THR A 187 30.70 15.09 -18.58
C THR A 187 31.33 15.75 -17.34
N ALA A 188 31.87 14.96 -16.41
CA ALA A 188 32.56 15.48 -15.23
C ALA A 188 33.82 16.29 -15.57
N ARG A 189 34.58 15.85 -16.59
CA ARG A 189 35.80 16.54 -17.04
C ARG A 189 35.50 17.79 -17.86
N ARG A 190 34.53 17.70 -18.79
CA ARG A 190 34.19 18.80 -19.70
C ARG A 190 33.40 19.92 -19.03
N ARG A 191 32.72 19.64 -17.92
CA ARG A 191 31.90 20.61 -17.16
C ARG A 191 31.00 21.44 -18.09
N PRO A 192 30.03 20.79 -18.78
CA PRO A 192 29.20 21.48 -19.77
C PRO A 192 28.39 22.60 -19.13
N HIS A 193 28.19 23.68 -19.88
CA HIS A 193 27.46 24.87 -19.42
C HIS A 193 25.93 24.67 -19.37
N SER A 194 25.42 23.57 -19.94
CA SER A 194 24.00 23.18 -19.97
C SER A 194 23.78 21.84 -19.25
N ALA A 195 22.61 21.71 -18.61
CA ALA A 195 22.18 20.55 -17.84
C ALA A 195 21.85 19.34 -18.73
N LYS A 196 21.44 19.57 -19.98
CA LYS A 196 20.92 18.55 -20.91
C LYS A 196 21.76 17.28 -21.00
N ALA A 197 23.09 17.42 -21.10
CA ALA A 197 23.97 16.27 -21.21
C ALA A 197 24.02 15.43 -19.93
N ALA A 198 24.00 16.07 -18.76
CA ALA A 198 24.00 15.41 -17.46
C ALA A 198 22.63 14.78 -17.14
N GLU A 199 21.54 15.42 -17.55
CA GLU A 199 20.17 14.92 -17.34
C GLU A 199 19.81 13.78 -18.28
N ALA A 200 20.18 13.87 -19.55
CA ALA A 200 20.04 12.74 -20.47
C ALA A 200 20.81 11.51 -19.98
N LEU A 201 21.93 11.72 -19.29
CA LEU A 201 22.67 10.65 -18.64
C LEU A 201 21.92 10.10 -17.41
N LEU A 202 21.40 10.97 -16.54
CA LEU A 202 20.58 10.59 -15.39
C LEU A 202 19.38 9.74 -15.84
N TRP A 203 18.61 10.21 -16.83
CA TRP A 203 17.46 9.51 -17.37
C TRP A 203 17.83 8.12 -17.94
N LYS A 204 18.93 8.02 -18.69
CA LYS A 204 19.43 6.73 -19.18
C LYS A 204 19.79 5.76 -18.06
N THR A 205 20.38 6.24 -16.97
CA THR A 205 20.66 5.38 -15.81
C THR A 205 19.39 4.95 -15.07
N GLU A 206 18.39 5.82 -14.97
CA GLU A 206 17.08 5.48 -14.37
C GLU A 206 16.33 4.46 -15.22
N ALA A 207 16.36 4.61 -16.55
CA ALA A 207 15.79 3.64 -17.48
C ALA A 207 16.44 2.26 -17.37
N LEU A 208 17.78 2.20 -17.28
CA LEU A 208 18.52 0.95 -17.07
C LEU A 208 18.09 0.26 -15.77
N ILE A 209 18.01 1.02 -14.66
CA ILE A 209 17.53 0.50 -13.37
C ILE A 209 16.09 -0.02 -13.49
N GLY A 210 15.22 0.69 -14.20
CA GLY A 210 13.85 0.25 -14.48
C GLY A 210 13.81 -1.09 -15.21
N GLN A 211 14.65 -1.28 -16.22
CA GLN A 211 14.78 -2.55 -16.95
C GLN A 211 15.27 -3.68 -16.05
N MET A 212 16.32 -3.46 -15.26
CA MET A 212 16.86 -4.48 -14.35
C MET A 212 15.84 -4.89 -13.29
N ARG A 213 15.07 -3.93 -12.79
CA ARG A 213 14.01 -4.14 -11.80
C ARG A 213 12.79 -4.89 -12.33
N ALA A 214 12.55 -4.93 -13.64
CA ALA A 214 11.39 -5.63 -14.20
C ALA A 214 11.40 -7.13 -13.86
N GLN A 215 12.56 -7.68 -13.53
CA GLN A 215 12.76 -9.08 -13.14
C GLN A 215 12.57 -9.32 -11.62
N TRP A 216 12.34 -8.27 -10.84
CA TRP A 216 12.18 -8.34 -9.39
C TRP A 216 10.70 -8.28 -8.99
N PRO A 217 10.29 -8.95 -7.90
CA PRO A 217 8.92 -8.88 -7.40
C PRO A 217 8.52 -7.44 -7.09
N GLU A 218 7.32 -7.05 -7.50
CA GLU A 218 6.80 -5.73 -7.15
C GLU A 218 6.57 -5.62 -5.64
N PRO A 219 7.01 -4.52 -5.01
CA PRO A 219 6.71 -4.27 -3.62
C PRO A 219 5.21 -4.05 -3.45
N ARG A 220 4.67 -4.39 -2.27
CA ARG A 220 3.26 -4.10 -1.95
C ARG A 220 2.96 -2.60 -2.13
N PRO A 221 1.74 -2.24 -2.60
CA PRO A 221 1.31 -0.85 -2.68
C PRO A 221 1.56 -0.11 -1.36
N GLY A 222 2.07 1.12 -1.45
CA GLY A 222 2.39 1.95 -0.28
C GLY A 222 3.70 1.61 0.45
N ALA A 223 4.40 0.53 0.12
CA ALA A 223 5.63 0.16 0.84
C ALA A 223 6.77 1.20 0.71
N SER A 224 6.82 1.93 -0.40
CA SER A 224 7.78 3.03 -0.58
C SER A 224 7.49 4.22 0.36
N ILE A 225 6.21 4.49 0.64
CA ILE A 225 5.77 5.52 1.59
C ILE A 225 6.15 5.08 3.00
N GLU A 226 5.79 3.86 3.38
CA GLU A 226 6.07 3.30 4.69
C GLU A 226 7.58 3.24 4.98
N LEU A 227 8.40 2.92 3.98
CA LEU A 227 9.86 2.98 4.11
C LEU A 227 10.36 4.40 4.37
N VAL A 228 9.86 5.40 3.62
CA VAL A 228 10.26 6.80 3.81
C VAL A 228 9.86 7.29 5.20
N GLU A 229 8.62 7.04 5.63
CA GLU A 229 8.13 7.43 6.94
C GLU A 229 8.94 6.78 8.07
N THR A 230 9.23 5.47 7.94
CA THR A 230 10.04 4.76 8.93
C THR A 230 11.48 5.26 8.95
N ALA A 231 12.07 5.56 7.79
CA ALA A 231 13.41 6.12 7.70
C ALA A 231 13.51 7.51 8.36
N LEU A 232 12.51 8.37 8.14
CA LEU A 232 12.42 9.67 8.79
C LEU A 232 12.27 9.52 10.32
N ALA A 233 11.37 8.65 10.77
CA ALA A 233 11.15 8.39 12.20
C ALA A 233 12.39 7.81 12.91
N THR A 234 13.22 7.05 12.19
CA THR A 234 14.49 6.48 12.69
C THR A 234 15.68 7.44 12.58
N GLY A 235 15.45 8.67 12.10
CA GLY A 235 16.44 9.75 12.08
C GLY A 235 17.34 9.78 10.85
N PHE A 236 16.88 9.22 9.73
CA PHE A 236 17.48 9.40 8.41
C PHE A 236 16.72 10.48 7.63
N ALA A 237 17.38 11.12 6.67
CA ALA A 237 16.67 11.85 5.62
C ALA A 237 16.26 10.84 4.54
N ALA A 238 15.01 10.89 4.07
CA ALA A 238 14.54 9.96 3.05
C ALA A 238 13.66 10.67 2.01
N ASP A 239 13.85 10.31 0.74
CA ASP A 239 13.12 10.86 -0.39
C ASP A 239 12.79 9.75 -1.40
N ARG A 240 11.64 9.86 -2.08
CA ARG A 240 11.32 9.04 -3.24
C ARG A 240 11.91 9.67 -4.50
N MET A 241 12.47 8.84 -5.36
CA MET A 241 13.13 9.22 -6.61
C MET A 241 12.76 8.20 -7.69
N GLY A 242 12.87 8.55 -8.98
CA GLY A 242 12.56 7.64 -10.10
C GLY A 242 13.29 6.30 -10.03
N SER A 243 14.58 6.30 -9.63
CA SER A 243 15.34 5.05 -9.41
C SER A 243 15.09 4.35 -8.06
N GLY A 244 14.30 4.93 -7.15
CA GLY A 244 13.79 4.28 -5.94
C GLY A 244 13.80 5.16 -4.68
N VAL A 245 13.77 4.54 -3.49
CA VAL A 245 13.83 5.28 -2.23
C VAL A 245 15.28 5.56 -1.84
N LEU A 246 15.61 6.84 -1.70
CA LEU A 246 16.92 7.33 -1.29
C LEU A 246 16.91 7.63 0.20
N ILE A 247 17.78 6.99 0.96
CA ILE A 247 18.00 7.24 2.39
C ILE A 247 19.38 7.85 2.58
N ARG A 248 19.49 8.89 3.41
CA ARG A 248 20.71 9.67 3.63
C ARG A 248 20.96 9.87 5.11
N SER A 249 22.23 9.79 5.53
CA SER A 249 22.65 10.16 6.88
C SER A 249 24.10 10.61 6.94
N GLU A 250 24.34 11.68 7.70
CA GLU A 250 25.67 12.16 8.05
C GLU A 250 26.21 11.50 9.33
N ARG A 251 25.42 10.62 9.96
CA ARG A 251 25.71 10.06 11.29
C ARG A 251 26.32 8.66 11.23
N PHE A 252 26.71 8.17 10.06
CA PHE A 252 27.39 6.87 9.91
C PHE A 252 28.80 6.89 10.50
N PHE A 253 29.42 8.07 10.55
CA PHE A 253 30.69 8.29 11.23
C PHE A 253 30.49 9.22 12.42
N THR A 254 31.16 8.91 13.52
CA THR A 254 31.30 9.79 14.68
C THR A 254 32.23 10.96 14.36
N SER A 255 32.25 11.99 15.21
CA SER A 255 33.20 13.12 15.10
C SER A 255 34.67 12.67 15.03
N ASN A 256 35.00 11.56 15.68
CA ASN A 256 36.35 10.97 15.67
C ASN A 256 36.62 10.11 14.43
N GLY A 257 35.66 10.00 13.50
CA GLY A 257 35.76 9.23 12.26
C GLY A 257 35.56 7.73 12.40
N ASN A 258 35.17 7.24 13.58
CA ASN A 258 34.79 5.84 13.78
C ASN A 258 33.37 5.58 13.29
N VAL A 259 33.10 4.38 12.78
CA VAL A 259 31.75 3.95 12.37
C VAL A 259 30.82 3.93 13.57
N SER A 260 29.67 4.59 13.44
CA SER A 260 28.65 4.68 14.49
C SER A 260 27.82 3.40 14.58
N ASN A 261 28.02 2.62 15.65
CA ASN A 261 27.24 1.40 15.90
C ASN A 261 25.74 1.70 16.00
N ALA A 262 25.36 2.83 16.60
CA ALA A 262 23.95 3.20 16.75
C ALA A 262 23.28 3.45 15.39
N THR A 263 23.97 4.16 14.48
CA THR A 263 23.44 4.43 13.14
C THR A 263 23.39 3.16 12.29
N VAL A 264 24.44 2.32 12.34
CA VAL A 264 24.45 1.03 11.66
C VAL A 264 23.32 0.12 12.18
N LYS A 265 23.08 0.07 13.50
CA LYS A 265 21.98 -0.72 14.07
C LYS A 265 20.60 -0.22 13.60
N ARG A 266 20.38 1.10 13.54
CA ARG A 266 19.13 1.66 12.99
C ARG A 266 18.96 1.34 11.51
N PHE A 267 20.03 1.46 10.73
CA PHE A 267 20.02 1.11 9.31
C PHE A 267 19.74 -0.37 9.09
N HIS A 268 20.33 -1.25 9.90
CA HIS A 268 20.05 -2.68 9.91
C HIS A 268 18.57 -2.96 10.23
N GLY A 269 17.99 -2.26 11.21
CA GLY A 269 16.57 -2.37 11.52
C GLY A 269 15.68 -1.97 10.35
N LEU A 270 16.04 -0.94 9.59
CA LEU A 270 15.34 -0.56 8.35
C LEU A 270 15.46 -1.64 7.28
N LEU A 271 16.64 -2.23 7.09
CA LEU A 271 16.82 -3.31 6.13
C LEU A 271 15.99 -4.54 6.50
N ALA A 272 16.00 -4.94 7.77
CA ALA A 272 15.23 -6.09 8.24
C ALA A 272 13.70 -5.89 8.11
N ALA A 273 13.20 -4.65 8.27
CA ALA A 273 11.78 -4.35 8.23
C ALA A 273 11.18 -4.30 6.81
N PHE A 274 12.01 -4.09 5.80
CA PHE A 274 11.57 -3.76 4.44
C PHE A 274 12.23 -4.68 3.40
N PRO A 275 11.48 -5.49 2.63
CA PRO A 275 12.06 -6.28 1.55
C PRO A 275 12.68 -5.37 0.48
N HIS A 276 14.00 -5.20 0.55
CA HIS A 276 14.69 -4.07 -0.08
C HIS A 276 15.31 -4.34 -1.46
N GLY A 277 15.36 -5.61 -1.91
CA GLY A 277 16.20 -5.98 -3.04
C GLY A 277 17.66 -5.54 -2.82
N PRO A 278 18.47 -5.35 -3.86
CA PRO A 278 19.78 -4.73 -3.72
C PRO A 278 19.67 -3.27 -3.25
N VAL A 279 20.62 -2.82 -2.45
CA VAL A 279 20.76 -1.49 -1.91
C VAL A 279 22.16 -0.99 -2.27
N ALA A 280 22.25 0.08 -3.06
CA ALA A 280 23.55 0.67 -3.35
C ALA A 280 23.78 1.88 -2.45
N CYS A 281 24.87 1.84 -1.70
CA CYS A 281 25.32 2.90 -0.82
C CYS A 281 26.56 3.60 -1.39
N GLN A 282 26.65 4.90 -1.18
CA GLN A 282 27.82 5.71 -1.49
C GLN A 282 28.20 6.57 -0.30
N VAL A 283 29.50 6.60 0.00
CA VAL A 283 30.08 7.46 1.02
C VAL A 283 30.72 8.67 0.35
N ALA A 284 30.26 9.86 0.69
CA ALA A 284 30.87 11.10 0.25
C ALA A 284 32.26 11.25 0.89
N VAL A 285 33.27 11.45 0.05
CA VAL A 285 34.68 11.64 0.48
C VAL A 285 35.25 12.92 -0.15
N PRO A 286 36.24 13.57 0.49
CA PRO A 286 36.91 14.74 -0.07
C PRO A 286 37.68 14.40 -1.36
N GLU A 287 38.00 15.41 -2.17
CA GLU A 287 38.66 15.27 -3.49
C GLU A 287 40.00 14.54 -3.47
N LEU A 288 40.74 14.66 -2.36
CA LEU A 288 41.94 13.88 -2.10
C LEU A 288 41.61 12.88 -0.99
N PRO A 289 41.00 11.72 -1.31
CA PRO A 289 40.71 10.70 -0.31
C PRO A 289 42.04 10.09 0.14
N GLY A 290 42.60 10.60 1.24
CA GLY A 290 43.77 9.99 1.88
C GLY A 290 43.47 8.56 2.34
N ARG A 291 44.53 7.79 2.64
CA ARG A 291 44.43 6.40 3.17
C ARG A 291 43.46 6.27 4.35
N VAL A 292 43.31 7.34 5.14
CA VAL A 292 42.38 7.42 6.27
C VAL A 292 40.92 7.20 5.83
N TRP A 293 40.47 7.82 4.73
CA TRP A 293 39.09 7.66 4.26
C TRP A 293 38.85 6.27 3.67
N ALA A 294 39.81 5.75 2.91
CA ALA A 294 39.74 4.37 2.42
C ALA A 294 39.58 3.38 3.58
N HIS A 295 40.33 3.55 4.66
CA HIS A 295 40.23 2.72 5.87
C HIS A 295 38.88 2.87 6.58
N ARG A 296 38.37 4.10 6.73
CA ARG A 296 37.05 4.36 7.34
C ARG A 296 35.92 3.71 6.55
N VAL A 297 35.95 3.83 5.23
CA VAL A 297 34.94 3.23 4.34
C VAL A 297 35.05 1.70 4.37
N ALA A 298 36.26 1.15 4.33
CA ALA A 298 36.46 -0.31 4.46
C ALA A 298 35.87 -0.86 5.76
N ARG A 299 36.02 -0.15 6.89
CA ARG A 299 35.39 -0.52 8.17
C ARG A 299 33.86 -0.45 8.11
N LEU A 300 33.29 0.52 7.40
CA LEU A 300 31.84 0.59 7.20
C LEU A 300 31.36 -0.57 6.33
N VAL A 301 32.03 -0.85 5.22
CA VAL A 301 31.75 -2.00 4.34
C VAL A 301 31.78 -3.29 5.14
N GLU A 302 32.81 -3.49 5.96
CA GLU A 302 32.93 -4.69 6.81
C GLU A 302 31.78 -4.80 7.81
N ARG A 303 31.34 -3.69 8.41
CA ARG A 303 30.18 -3.68 9.31
C ARG A 303 28.87 -4.01 8.59
N LEU A 304 28.66 -3.48 7.39
CA LEU A 304 27.47 -3.75 6.59
C LEU A 304 27.48 -5.20 6.06
N ARG A 305 28.64 -5.76 5.72
CA ARG A 305 28.79 -7.17 5.29
C ARG A 305 28.55 -8.19 6.40
N ARG A 306 28.63 -7.79 7.67
CA ARG A 306 28.35 -8.67 8.82
C ARG A 306 26.87 -8.70 9.20
N MET A 307 26.01 -7.99 8.47
CA MET A 307 24.57 -8.05 8.63
C MET A 307 24.04 -9.31 7.95
N ASP A 308 23.07 -9.99 8.57
CA ASP A 308 22.41 -11.15 7.96
C ASP A 308 21.74 -10.70 6.63
N ASP A 309 22.00 -11.43 5.55
CA ASP A 309 21.75 -11.06 4.13
C ASP A 309 22.75 -10.06 3.49
N PRO A 310 24.07 -10.33 3.53
CA PRO A 310 25.11 -9.44 2.99
C PRO A 310 25.14 -9.34 1.45
N GLY A 311 24.34 -10.15 0.74
CA GLY A 311 24.29 -10.16 -0.72
C GLY A 311 23.65 -8.93 -1.35
N ARG A 312 23.08 -8.03 -0.55
CA ARG A 312 22.24 -6.94 -1.08
C ARG A 312 22.81 -5.54 -0.93
N VAL A 313 23.76 -5.26 -0.02
CA VAL A 313 24.26 -3.88 0.16
C VAL A 313 25.61 -3.67 -0.54
N SER A 314 25.61 -3.01 -1.69
CA SER A 314 26.86 -2.52 -2.31
C SER A 314 27.26 -1.19 -1.68
N THR A 315 28.56 -0.94 -1.46
CA THR A 315 29.02 0.33 -0.87
C THR A 315 30.28 0.82 -1.56
N GLY A 316 30.21 2.02 -2.12
CA GLY A 316 31.33 2.67 -2.81
C GLY A 316 31.68 4.03 -2.21
N MET A 317 32.78 4.60 -2.69
CA MET A 317 33.16 5.99 -2.39
C MET A 317 32.73 6.90 -3.54
N VAL A 318 32.33 8.12 -3.22
CA VAL A 318 32.08 9.16 -4.22
C VAL A 318 32.74 10.46 -3.79
N VAL A 319 33.60 10.99 -4.66
CA VAL A 319 34.11 12.35 -4.53
C VAL A 319 33.03 13.31 -4.98
N THR A 320 32.57 14.17 -4.07
CA THR A 320 31.52 15.15 -4.36
C THR A 320 31.60 16.35 -3.42
N ARG A 321 31.25 17.53 -3.94
CA ARG A 321 31.12 18.77 -3.18
C ARG A 321 29.67 19.02 -2.72
N SER A 322 28.72 18.20 -3.18
CA SER A 322 27.29 18.37 -2.86
C SER A 322 26.90 17.80 -1.49
N LEU A 323 27.81 17.07 -0.84
CA LEU A 323 27.58 16.42 0.44
C LEU A 323 28.77 16.63 1.38
N SER A 324 28.50 16.67 2.68
CA SER A 324 29.54 16.66 3.69
C SER A 324 30.34 15.35 3.65
N ALA A 325 31.65 15.43 3.92
CA ALA A 325 32.49 14.25 3.96
C ALA A 325 32.02 13.29 5.07
N GLY A 326 31.80 12.02 4.73
CA GLY A 326 31.23 11.01 5.62
C GLY A 326 29.71 10.88 5.54
N ALA A 327 29.02 11.74 4.78
CA ALA A 327 27.63 11.50 4.44
C ALA A 327 27.49 10.20 3.64
N VAL A 328 26.53 9.36 4.03
CA VAL A 328 26.21 8.12 3.33
C VAL A 328 24.84 8.24 2.71
N GLN A 329 24.74 7.87 1.44
CA GLN A 329 23.49 7.80 0.69
C GLN A 329 23.26 6.38 0.22
N CYS A 330 22.09 5.80 0.49
CA CYS A 330 21.73 4.45 0.09
C CYS A 330 20.43 4.48 -0.72
N THR A 331 20.39 3.81 -1.88
CA THR A 331 19.18 3.69 -2.70
C THR A 331 18.64 2.28 -2.64
N PHE A 332 17.37 2.14 -2.27
CA PHE A 332 16.69 0.86 -2.13
C PHE A 332 16.04 0.46 -3.45
N ALA A 333 16.53 -0.63 -4.06
CA ALA A 333 16.10 -1.05 -5.38
C ALA A 333 14.74 -1.75 -5.43
N ALA A 334 14.14 -2.20 -4.33
CA ALA A 334 12.79 -2.80 -4.43
C ALA A 334 11.69 -1.75 -4.70
N TYR A 335 11.87 -0.51 -4.23
CA TYR A 335 10.79 0.47 -4.17
C TYR A 335 10.81 1.39 -5.37
N ARG A 336 9.80 1.30 -6.25
CA ARG A 336 9.65 2.24 -7.38
C ARG A 336 9.35 3.65 -6.83
N GLY A 337 10.03 4.66 -7.36
CA GLY A 337 9.45 6.00 -7.37
C GLY A 337 8.41 5.97 -8.48
N LEU A 338 7.15 5.87 -8.10
CA LEU A 338 6.06 6.21 -9.01
C LEU A 338 5.87 7.72 -8.93
#